data_AF-A0A932XR93-F1
#
_entry.id   AF-A0A932XR93-F1
#
_cell.length_a   1.000
_cell.length_b   1.000
_cell.length_c   1.000
_cell.angle_alpha   90.00
_cell.angle_beta   90.00
_cell.angle_gamma   90.00
#
_symmetry.space_group_name_H-M   'P 1'
#
loop_
_entity.id
_entity.type
_entity.pdbx_description
1 polymer ?
#
loop_
_entity_poly.entity_id
_entity_poly.type
_entity_poly.pdbx_seq_one_letter_code
_entity_poly.pdbx_strand_id
1 'polypeptide(L)'
;MRRRPDVLSEKVETFLAFHRRVIRDFRRSLANAAHFIELADKAMEREPDNTVHLINQIREISLLTHLEDQFHEFGQMASMLANMPGGIDRDELREGMVHVKDDYEVLLAQAEDQAEKLAELLNLLEHPH
;
A
#
# COMPACT_ATOMS: atom_id res chain seq x y z
N MET A 1 -16.68 33.13 18.61
CA MET A 1 -17.39 32.84 17.34
C MET A 1 -16.89 31.50 16.82
N ARG A 2 -17.74 30.47 16.71
CA ARG A 2 -17.35 29.21 16.04
C ARG A 2 -17.46 29.46 14.53
N ARG A 3 -16.32 29.49 13.81
CA ARG A 3 -16.34 29.47 12.33
C ARG A 3 -17.00 28.15 11.93
N ARG A 4 -18.00 28.21 11.04
CA ARG A 4 -18.50 26.99 10.38
C ARG A 4 -17.33 26.38 9.62
N PRO A 5 -17.09 25.06 9.71
CA PRO A 5 -16.10 24.42 8.88
C PRO A 5 -16.47 24.69 7.42
N ASP A 6 -15.47 25.11 6.64
CA ASP A 6 -15.63 25.22 5.19
C ASP A 6 -15.91 23.81 4.66
N VAL A 7 -16.95 23.66 3.85
CA VAL A 7 -17.35 22.37 3.21
C VAL A 7 -16.17 21.76 2.46
N LEU A 8 -15.27 22.60 1.95
CA LEU A 8 -14.06 22.16 1.28
C LEU A 8 -13.04 21.53 2.25
N SER A 9 -12.91 22.05 3.47
CA SER A 9 -12.05 21.46 4.53
C SER A 9 -12.53 20.07 4.94
N GLU A 10 -13.84 19.91 5.15
CA GLU A 10 -14.46 18.63 5.53
C GLU A 10 -14.25 17.54 4.46
N LYS A 11 -14.33 17.92 3.18
CA LYS A 11 -14.07 17.01 2.06
C LYS A 11 -12.61 16.54 2.03
N VAL A 12 -11.66 17.42 2.28
CA VAL A 12 -10.24 17.02 2.32
C VAL A 12 -9.91 16.17 3.53
N GLU A 13 -10.45 16.50 4.70
CA GLU A 13 -10.31 15.65 5.89
C GLU A 13 -10.88 14.24 5.64
N THR A 14 -12.04 14.14 4.98
CA THR A 14 -12.63 12.86 4.60
C THR A 14 -11.74 12.09 3.62
N PHE A 15 -11.18 12.77 2.62
CA PHE A 15 -10.23 12.19 1.66
C PHE A 15 -8.97 11.66 2.36
N LEU A 16 -8.34 12.45 3.24
CA LEU A 16 -7.18 12.03 4.02
C LEU A 16 -7.51 10.86 4.95
N ALA A 17 -8.68 10.90 5.62
CA ALA A 17 -9.13 9.82 6.48
C ALA A 17 -9.35 8.51 5.71
N PHE A 18 -9.90 8.59 4.49
CA PHE A 18 -10.05 7.45 3.60
C PHE A 18 -8.69 6.82 3.26
N HIS A 19 -7.73 7.62 2.76
CA HIS A 19 -6.42 7.08 2.37
C HIS A 19 -5.62 6.54 3.57
N ARG A 20 -5.72 7.16 4.75
CA ARG A 20 -5.12 6.61 5.98
C ARG A 20 -5.67 5.23 6.32
N ARG A 21 -6.98 5.01 6.10
CA ARG A 21 -7.60 3.69 6.28
C ARG A 21 -7.07 2.70 5.25
N VAL A 22 -7.01 3.09 3.98
CA VAL A 22 -6.45 2.26 2.90
C VAL A 22 -5.02 1.83 3.23
N ILE A 23 -4.14 2.78 3.57
CA ILE A 23 -2.75 2.53 4.01
C ILE A 23 -2.70 1.52 5.15
N ARG A 24 -3.52 1.70 6.19
CA ARG A 24 -3.54 0.78 7.34
C ARG A 24 -3.96 -0.64 6.92
N ASP A 25 -4.96 -0.74 6.05
CA ASP A 25 -5.45 -2.03 5.59
C ASP A 25 -4.39 -2.73 4.70
N PHE A 26 -3.67 -1.99 3.85
CA PHE A 26 -2.49 -2.51 3.11
C PHE A 26 -1.33 -2.91 4.03
N ARG A 27 -1.00 -2.12 5.05
CA ARG A 27 0.03 -2.49 6.05
C ARG A 27 -0.25 -3.86 6.65
N ARG A 28 -1.51 -4.14 6.99
CA ARG A 28 -1.92 -5.44 7.52
C ARG A 28 -1.77 -6.55 6.49
N SER A 29 -2.18 -6.30 5.24
CA SER A 29 -2.03 -7.27 4.16
C SER A 29 -0.56 -7.60 3.87
N LEU A 30 0.31 -6.60 3.82
CA LEU A 30 1.76 -6.80 3.64
C LEU A 30 2.39 -7.54 4.83
N ALA A 31 2.00 -7.23 6.06
CA ALA A 31 2.50 -7.97 7.23
C ALA A 31 2.11 -9.46 7.18
N ASN A 32 0.88 -9.75 6.74
CA ASN A 32 0.45 -11.13 6.55
C ASN A 32 1.21 -11.81 5.40
N ALA A 33 1.40 -11.12 4.27
CA ALA A 33 2.15 -11.65 3.14
C ALA A 33 3.61 -11.95 3.51
N ALA A 34 4.29 -11.05 4.21
CA ALA A 34 5.63 -11.29 4.76
C ALA A 34 5.67 -12.55 5.63
N HIS A 35 4.69 -12.71 6.54
CA HIS A 35 4.63 -13.90 7.38
C HIS A 35 4.48 -15.19 6.56
N PHE A 36 3.64 -15.19 5.52
CA PHE A 36 3.48 -16.36 4.66
C PHE A 36 4.72 -16.64 3.80
N ILE A 37 5.41 -15.61 3.33
CA ILE A 37 6.71 -15.75 2.63
C ILE A 37 7.72 -16.44 3.54
N GLU A 38 7.83 -16.01 4.80
CA GLU A 38 8.74 -16.65 5.77
C GLU A 38 8.35 -18.10 6.08
N LEU A 39 7.06 -18.41 6.12
CA LEU A 39 6.58 -19.79 6.30
C LEU A 39 6.89 -20.64 5.08
N ALA A 40 6.69 -20.09 3.88
CA ALA A 40 7.01 -20.74 2.62
C ALA A 40 8.50 -21.07 2.54
N ASP A 41 9.38 -20.10 2.79
CA ASP A 41 10.83 -20.28 2.82
C ASP A 41 11.26 -21.44 3.74
N LYS A 42 10.71 -21.50 4.97
CA LYS A 42 10.97 -22.60 5.92
C LYS A 42 10.40 -23.95 5.49
N ALA A 43 9.30 -23.94 4.73
CA ALA A 43 8.61 -25.16 4.29
C ALA A 43 9.22 -25.76 3.02
N MET A 44 9.97 -24.98 2.23
CA MET A 44 10.56 -25.41 0.96
C MET A 44 11.39 -26.71 1.07
N GLU A 45 12.11 -26.92 2.17
CA GLU A 45 12.91 -28.13 2.38
C GLU A 45 12.09 -29.38 2.67
N ARG A 46 10.83 -29.22 3.10
CA ARG A 46 10.00 -30.32 3.64
C ARG A 46 8.79 -30.64 2.77
N GLU A 47 8.15 -29.62 2.22
CA GLU A 47 6.89 -29.72 1.47
C GLU A 47 6.88 -28.74 0.27
N PRO A 48 7.72 -28.97 -0.76
CA PRO A 48 7.90 -28.04 -1.87
C PRO A 48 6.62 -27.79 -2.68
N ASP A 49 5.83 -28.83 -2.97
CA ASP A 49 4.59 -28.71 -3.75
C ASP A 49 3.51 -27.87 -3.05
N ASN A 50 3.33 -28.07 -1.74
CA ASN A 50 2.43 -27.26 -0.92
C ASN A 50 2.90 -25.80 -0.86
N THR A 51 4.21 -25.59 -0.83
CA THR A 51 4.84 -24.27 -0.82
C THR A 51 4.60 -23.51 -2.12
N VAL A 52 4.72 -24.17 -3.28
CA VAL A 52 4.38 -23.57 -4.59
C VAL A 52 2.91 -23.15 -4.64
N HIS A 53 2.00 -23.98 -4.12
CA HIS A 53 0.57 -23.65 -4.09
C HIS A 53 0.30 -22.40 -3.23
N LEU A 54 0.90 -22.33 -2.03
CA LEU A 54 0.80 -21.18 -1.14
C LEU A 54 1.34 -19.90 -1.79
N ILE A 55 2.51 -19.97 -2.45
CA ILE A 55 3.11 -18.81 -3.12
C ILE A 55 2.23 -18.33 -4.28
N ASN A 56 1.66 -19.24 -5.07
CA ASN A 56 0.75 -18.87 -6.15
C ASN A 56 -0.53 -18.20 -5.65
N GLN A 57 -1.09 -18.67 -4.52
CA GLN A 57 -2.22 -18.00 -3.86
C GLN A 57 -1.89 -16.57 -3.40
N ILE A 58 -0.66 -16.33 -2.94
CA ILE A 58 -0.21 -14.98 -2.57
C ILE A 58 -0.11 -14.09 -3.81
N ARG A 59 0.37 -14.62 -4.95
CA ARG A 59 0.50 -13.87 -6.22
C ARG A 59 -0.82 -13.48 -6.86
N GLU A 60 -1.87 -14.31 -6.72
CA GLU A 60 -3.20 -14.00 -7.28
C GLU A 60 -3.79 -12.70 -6.72
N ILE A 61 -3.32 -12.28 -5.54
CA ILE A 61 -3.65 -11.00 -4.92
C ILE A 61 -2.45 -10.08 -5.15
N SER A 62 -2.32 -9.45 -6.32
CA SER A 62 -1.22 -8.51 -6.60
C SER A 62 -1.34 -7.25 -5.74
N LEU A 63 -0.89 -7.34 -4.48
CA LEU A 63 -0.92 -6.24 -3.51
C LEU A 63 -0.13 -5.03 -3.99
N LEU A 64 0.96 -5.26 -4.74
CA LEU A 64 1.77 -4.20 -5.32
C LEU A 64 0.97 -3.40 -6.36
N THR A 65 0.37 -4.06 -7.35
CA THR A 65 -0.45 -3.38 -8.38
C THR A 65 -1.60 -2.60 -7.75
N HIS A 66 -2.31 -3.21 -6.79
CA HIS A 66 -3.39 -2.50 -6.10
C HIS A 66 -2.92 -1.29 -5.29
N LEU A 67 -1.72 -1.36 -4.72
CA LEU A 67 -1.14 -0.25 -3.98
C LEU A 67 -0.69 0.89 -4.91
N GLU A 68 -0.09 0.55 -6.06
CA GLU A 68 0.28 1.50 -7.11
C GLU A 68 -0.93 2.27 -7.64
N ASP A 69 -2.03 1.55 -7.93
CA ASP A 69 -3.29 2.16 -8.38
C ASP A 69 -3.82 3.15 -7.34
N GLN A 70 -3.85 2.76 -6.06
CA GLN A 70 -4.31 3.62 -4.97
C GLN A 70 -3.41 4.83 -4.73
N PHE A 71 -2.09 4.67 -4.87
CA PHE A 71 -1.15 5.78 -4.78
C PHE A 71 -1.30 6.76 -5.94
N HIS A 72 -1.53 6.24 -7.15
CA HIS A 72 -1.79 7.06 -8.32
C HIS A 72 -3.07 7.89 -8.18
N GLU A 73 -4.18 7.26 -7.77
CA GLU A 73 -5.46 7.94 -7.49
C GLU A 73 -5.30 9.03 -6.43
N PHE A 74 -4.59 8.73 -5.34
CA PHE A 74 -4.25 9.71 -4.31
C PHE A 74 -3.51 10.92 -4.91
N GLY A 75 -2.47 10.68 -5.72
CA GLY A 75 -1.67 11.73 -6.36
C GLY A 75 -2.48 12.64 -7.29
N GLN A 76 -3.38 12.06 -8.09
CA GLN A 76 -4.28 12.83 -8.97
C GLN A 76 -5.20 13.75 -8.17
N MET A 77 -5.86 13.21 -7.14
CA MET A 77 -6.76 13.98 -6.27
C MET A 77 -6.00 15.04 -5.47
N ALA A 78 -4.81 14.70 -4.98
CA ALA A 78 -3.94 15.61 -4.26
C ALA A 78 -3.52 16.81 -5.13
N SER A 79 -3.12 16.56 -6.37
CA SER A 79 -2.79 17.61 -7.33
C SER A 79 -4.00 18.49 -7.64
N MET A 80 -5.18 17.89 -7.83
CA MET A 80 -6.42 18.64 -8.06
C MET A 80 -6.74 19.60 -6.90
N LEU A 81 -6.63 19.13 -5.65
CA LEU A 81 -6.88 19.93 -4.46
C LEU A 81 -5.86 21.06 -4.29
N ALA A 82 -4.57 20.78 -4.54
CA ALA A 82 -3.50 21.78 -4.44
C ALA A 82 -3.68 22.96 -5.42
N ASN A 83 -4.29 22.70 -6.58
CA ASN A 83 -4.49 23.68 -7.64
C ASN A 83 -5.87 24.37 -7.58
N MET A 84 -6.72 24.08 -6.58
CA MET A 84 -8.06 24.64 -6.50
C MET A 84 -8.05 26.13 -6.05
N PRO A 85 -8.79 27.02 -6.74
CA PRO A 85 -8.91 28.43 -6.33
C PRO A 85 -9.81 28.59 -5.09
N GLY A 86 -9.38 29.39 -4.10
CA GLY A 86 -10.14 29.67 -2.86
C GLY A 86 -9.65 28.91 -1.63
N GLY A 87 -8.35 29.01 -1.34
CA GLY A 87 -7.60 28.15 -0.41
C GLY A 87 -8.29 27.76 0.90
N ILE A 88 -8.42 26.45 1.07
CA ILE A 88 -8.41 25.80 2.39
C ILE A 88 -7.14 26.22 3.12
N ASP A 89 -7.12 26.18 4.45
CA ASP A 89 -5.89 26.43 5.23
C ASP A 89 -4.79 25.46 4.75
N ARG A 90 -3.90 25.98 3.90
CA ARG A 90 -3.12 25.16 2.97
C ARG A 90 -2.04 24.37 3.69
N ASP A 91 -1.63 24.82 4.87
CA ASP A 91 -0.46 24.27 5.54
C ASP A 91 -0.78 22.95 6.26
N GLU A 92 -1.85 22.90 7.06
CA GLU A 92 -2.27 21.65 7.74
C GLU A 92 -2.70 20.57 6.74
N LEU A 93 -3.38 20.96 5.66
CA LEU A 93 -3.75 20.02 4.61
C LEU A 93 -2.55 19.52 3.82
N ARG A 94 -1.62 20.42 3.47
CA ARG A 94 -0.41 20.03 2.76
C ARG A 94 0.42 19.08 3.61
N GLU A 95 0.54 19.33 4.91
CA GLU A 95 1.21 18.43 5.85
C GLU A 95 0.51 17.07 5.90
N GLY A 96 -0.83 17.04 6.03
CA GLY A 96 -1.61 15.82 5.99
C GLY A 96 -1.42 15.01 4.71
N MET A 97 -1.33 15.68 3.56
CA MET A 97 -1.10 15.05 2.25
C MET A 97 0.34 14.54 2.10
N VAL A 98 1.33 15.27 2.59
CA VAL A 98 2.74 14.82 2.61
C VAL A 98 2.85 13.54 3.43
N HIS A 99 2.27 13.48 4.63
CA HIS A 99 2.32 12.27 5.45
C HIS A 99 1.67 11.06 4.78
N VAL A 100 0.52 11.24 4.13
CA VAL A 100 -0.12 10.14 3.39
C VAL A 100 0.74 9.70 2.20
N LYS A 101 1.36 10.64 1.49
CA LYS A 101 2.28 10.34 0.38
C LYS A 101 3.47 9.51 0.86
N ASP A 102 4.14 9.97 1.92
CA ASP A 102 5.31 9.29 2.48
C ASP A 102 4.96 7.88 2.98
N ASP A 103 3.78 7.71 3.60
CA ASP A 103 3.27 6.41 4.03
C ASP A 103 3.03 5.45 2.86
N TYR A 104 2.53 5.94 1.72
CA TYR A 104 2.38 5.15 0.49
C TYR A 104 3.74 4.76 -0.10
N GLU A 105 4.71 5.67 -0.14
CA GLU A 105 6.05 5.38 -0.67
C GLU A 105 6.77 4.30 0.15
N VAL A 106 6.65 4.36 1.48
CA VAL A 106 7.16 3.29 2.36
C VAL A 106 6.47 1.96 2.09
N LEU A 107 5.15 1.97 1.90
CA LEU A 107 4.39 0.77 1.60
C LEU A 107 4.76 0.16 0.25
N LEU A 108 5.00 1.00 -0.78
CA LEU A 108 5.38 0.54 -2.11
C LEU A 108 6.73 -0.17 -2.07
N ALA A 109 7.74 0.43 -1.41
CA ALA A 109 9.04 -0.20 -1.24
C ALA A 109 8.95 -1.55 -0.49
N GLN A 110 8.07 -1.67 0.51
CA GLN A 110 7.83 -2.93 1.21
C GLN A 110 7.14 -3.98 0.32
N ALA A 111 6.17 -3.55 -0.50
CA ALA A 111 5.46 -4.44 -1.43
C ALA A 111 6.39 -4.93 -2.55
N GLU A 112 7.29 -4.08 -3.05
CA GLU A 112 8.33 -4.42 -4.03
C GLU A 112 9.29 -5.47 -3.46
N ASP A 113 9.85 -5.25 -2.27
CA ASP A 113 10.74 -6.21 -1.59
C ASP A 113 10.05 -7.59 -1.38
N GLN A 114 8.76 -7.60 -1.03
CA GLN A 114 8.01 -8.84 -0.92
C GLN A 114 7.79 -9.53 -2.26
N ALA A 115 7.51 -8.76 -3.32
CA ALA A 115 7.34 -9.30 -4.67
C ALA A 115 8.65 -9.92 -5.19
N GLU A 116 9.80 -9.29 -4.93
CA GLU A 116 11.12 -9.81 -5.25
C GLU A 116 11.39 -11.12 -4.51
N LYS A 117 11.17 -11.17 -3.20
CA LYS A 117 11.33 -12.41 -2.40
C LYS A 117 10.44 -13.55 -2.89
N LEU A 118 9.19 -13.26 -3.24
CA LEU A 118 8.28 -14.27 -3.82
C LEU A 118 8.81 -14.81 -5.15
N ALA A 119 9.34 -13.92 -6.01
CA ALA A 119 9.92 -14.32 -7.29
C ALA A 119 11.18 -15.19 -7.09
N GLU A 120 12.03 -14.88 -6.11
CA GLU A 120 13.20 -15.69 -5.75
C GLU A 120 12.80 -17.09 -5.26
N LEU A 121 11.85 -17.19 -4.34
CA LEU A 121 11.36 -18.47 -3.83
C LEU A 121 10.78 -19.35 -4.94
N LEU A 122 10.00 -18.75 -5.87
CA LEU A 122 9.49 -19.48 -7.03
C LEU A 122 10.60 -19.98 -7.94
N ASN A 123 11.59 -19.15 -8.24
CA ASN A 123 12.70 -19.54 -9.10
C ASN A 123 13.48 -20.73 -8.51
N LEU A 124 13.74 -20.71 -7.21
CA LEU A 124 14.38 -21.82 -6.49
C LEU A 124 13.56 -23.12 -6.53
N LEU A 125 12.23 -23.02 -6.51
CA LEU A 125 11.32 -24.18 -6.58
C LEU A 125 11.15 -24.73 -7.99
N GLU A 126 11.17 -23.87 -9.02
CA GLU A 126 11.05 -24.26 -10.42
C GLU A 126 12.38 -24.82 -10.98
N HIS A 127 13.51 -24.43 -10.39
CA HIS A 127 14.86 -24.84 -10.80
C HIS A 127 15.62 -25.49 -9.63
N PRO A 128 15.12 -26.62 -9.08
CA PRO A 128 15.82 -27.31 -8.00
C PRO A 128 17.16 -27.85 -8.53
N HIS A 129 18.26 -27.46 -7.87
CA HIS A 129 19.62 -27.89 -8.20
C HIS A 129 19.81 -29.41 -8.20
#